data_AF-A0A6B3IBD2-F1
#
_entry.id   AF-A0A6B3IBD2-F1
#
_cell.length_a   1.000
_cell.length_b   1.000
_cell.length_c   1.000
_cell.angle_alpha   90.00
_cell.angle_beta   90.00
_cell.angle_gamma   90.00
#
_symmetry.space_group_name_H-M   'P 1'
#
loop_
_entity.id
_entity.type
_entity.pdbx_description
1 polymer ?
#
loop_
_entity_poly.entity_id
_entity_poly.type
_entity_poly.pdbx_seq_one_letter_code
_entity_poly.pdbx_strand_id
1 'polypeptide(L)' 'DAFRPDEAPAPHPLLAPVLGLLGAWAGNGRGGYPTLDDEFGYAQELTFSHDGRPFLHYVSRAWLLDADGRPLRPSAR' A
#
# COMPACT_ATOMS: atom_id res chain seq x y z
N ASP A 1 20.66 -17.87 -19.45
CA ASP A 1 20.17 -17.45 -18.12
C ASP A 1 18.69 -17.74 -17.98
N ALA A 2 18.37 -18.82 -17.29
CA ALA A 2 17.00 -19.29 -17.12
C ALA A 2 16.40 -18.64 -15.86
N PHE A 3 15.34 -17.84 -16.04
CA PHE A 3 14.48 -17.46 -14.94
C PHE A 3 13.89 -18.71 -14.30
N ARG A 4 14.15 -18.93 -13.02
CA ARG A 4 13.38 -19.90 -12.25
C ARG A 4 12.00 -19.29 -11.97
N PRO A 5 10.90 -20.04 -12.13
CA PRO A 5 9.54 -19.50 -11.91
C PRO A 5 9.33 -18.95 -10.50
N ASP A 6 10.17 -19.32 -9.53
CA ASP A 6 10.09 -18.91 -8.13
C ASP A 6 10.96 -17.69 -7.78
N GLU A 7 11.75 -17.16 -8.72
CA GLU A 7 12.64 -16.02 -8.46
C GLU A 7 12.12 -14.77 -9.17
N ALA A 8 11.64 -13.80 -8.39
CA ALA A 8 11.20 -12.53 -8.92
C ALA A 8 12.37 -11.84 -9.67
N PRO A 9 12.10 -11.18 -10.80
CA PRO A 9 13.14 -10.48 -11.55
C PRO A 9 13.84 -9.45 -10.68
N ALA A 10 15.13 -9.22 -10.92
CA ALA A 10 15.83 -8.13 -10.26
C ALA A 10 15.16 -6.77 -10.56
N PRO A 11 15.12 -5.82 -9.62
CA PRO A 11 14.58 -4.49 -9.87
C PRO A 11 15.32 -3.78 -10.99
N HIS A 12 14.59 -3.06 -11.84
CA HIS A 12 15.20 -2.21 -12.88
C HIS A 12 16.09 -1.13 -12.24
N PRO A 13 17.27 -0.77 -12.80
CA PRO A 13 18.17 0.24 -12.22
C PRO A 13 17.52 1.61 -11.96
N LEU A 14 16.57 2.02 -12.80
CA LEU A 14 15.80 3.26 -12.60
C LEU A 14 14.92 3.26 -11.34
N LEU A 15 14.67 2.10 -10.71
CA LEU A 15 13.95 1.99 -9.45
C LEU A 15 14.83 2.25 -8.23
N ALA A 16 16.16 2.40 -8.38
CA ALA A 16 17.10 2.58 -7.27
C ALA A 16 16.64 3.59 -6.20
N PRO A 17 16.08 4.77 -6.54
CA PRO A 17 15.64 5.75 -5.54
C PRO A 17 14.43 5.31 -4.69
N VAL A 18 13.68 4.31 -5.15
CA VAL A 18 12.40 3.88 -4.56
C VAL A 18 12.38 2.42 -4.09
N LEU A 19 13.53 1.72 -4.14
CA LEU A 19 13.61 0.31 -3.69
C LEU A 19 13.21 0.12 -2.23
N GLY A 20 13.40 1.14 -1.39
CA GLY A 20 12.99 1.11 0.02
C GLY A 20 11.48 1.01 0.23
N LEU A 21 10.67 1.23 -0.80
CA LEU A 21 9.20 1.08 -0.72
C LEU A 21 8.75 -0.37 -0.92
N LEU A 22 9.59 -1.23 -1.52
CA LEU A 22 9.21 -2.59 -1.89
C LEU A 22 8.79 -3.42 -0.67
N GLY A 23 7.69 -4.15 -0.83
CA GLY A 23 7.14 -5.00 0.21
C GLY A 23 5.70 -4.65 0.56
N ALA A 24 5.24 -5.24 1.65
CA ALA A 24 3.92 -5.02 2.22
C ALA A 24 4.02 -4.15 3.48
N TRP A 25 3.12 -3.18 3.59
CA TRP A 25 3.02 -2.27 4.72
C TRP A 25 1.61 -2.31 5.27
N ALA A 26 1.46 -2.26 6.58
CA ALA A 26 0.18 -2.17 7.25
C ALA A 26 0.27 -1.17 8.41
N GLY A 27 -0.80 -0.41 8.60
CA GLY A 27 -0.86 0.58 9.68
C GLY A 27 -2.23 1.23 9.80
N ASN A 28 -2.35 2.11 10.80
CA ASN A 28 -3.55 2.89 11.04
C ASN A 28 -3.26 4.38 10.82
N GLY A 29 -4.27 5.11 10.34
CA GLY A 29 -4.22 6.55 10.13
C GLY A 29 -5.50 7.25 10.59
N ARG A 30 -5.47 8.59 10.53
CA ARG A 30 -6.63 9.46 10.74
C ARG A 30 -6.86 10.32 9.51
N GLY A 31 -8.12 10.46 9.12
CA GLY A 31 -8.56 11.28 7.99
C GLY A 31 -9.55 12.33 8.46
N GLY A 32 -9.47 13.51 7.86
CA GLY A 32 -10.38 14.63 8.12
C GLY A 32 -10.34 15.59 6.94
N TYR A 33 -11.41 16.34 6.75
CA TYR A 33 -11.49 17.37 5.72
C TYR A 33 -12.41 18.49 6.19
N PRO A 34 -12.19 19.77 5.81
CA PRO A 34 -12.98 20.89 6.33
C PRO A 34 -14.49 20.80 6.11
N THR A 35 -14.96 19.99 5.16
CA THR A 35 -16.39 19.78 4.88
C THR A 35 -16.94 18.49 5.47
N LEU A 36 -16.15 17.76 6.26
CA LEU A 36 -16.61 16.61 7.04
C LEU A 36 -16.89 17.08 8.47
N ASP A 37 -17.99 16.58 9.04
CA ASP A 37 -18.39 16.96 10.40
C ASP A 37 -17.39 16.44 11.45
N ASP A 38 -16.77 15.27 11.21
CA ASP A 38 -15.85 14.62 12.13
C ASP A 38 -14.61 14.04 11.44
N GLU A 39 -13.51 13.93 12.19
CA GLU A 39 -12.36 13.09 11.85
C GLU A 39 -12.72 11.60 11.96
N PHE A 40 -12.07 10.76 11.16
CA PHE A 40 -12.27 9.30 11.19
C PHE A 40 -10.94 8.54 11.24
N GLY A 41 -10.95 7.39 11.91
CA GLY A 41 -9.84 6.43 11.88
C GLY A 41 -9.95 5.48 10.69
N TYR A 42 -8.80 5.06 10.16
CA TYR A 42 -8.75 4.01 9.14
C TYR A 42 -7.56 3.07 9.36
N ALA A 43 -7.72 1.80 9.02
CA ALA A 43 -6.61 0.87 8.80
C ALA A 43 -6.28 0.85 7.31
N GLN A 44 -5.01 0.68 6.96
CA GLN A 44 -4.55 0.66 5.59
C GLN A 44 -3.46 -0.39 5.40
N GLU A 45 -3.58 -1.12 4.29
CA GLU A 45 -2.57 -2.04 3.78
C GLU A 45 -2.09 -1.53 2.42
N LEU A 46 -0.77 -1.52 2.23
CA LEU A 46 -0.10 -1.11 0.99
C LEU A 46 0.79 -2.25 0.50
N THR A 47 0.93 -2.37 -0.82
CA THR A 47 1.94 -3.24 -1.43
C THR A 47 2.60 -2.51 -2.59
N PHE A 48 3.93 -2.48 -2.57
CA PHE A 48 4.75 -2.07 -3.69
C PHE A 48 5.51 -3.30 -4.23
N SER A 49 5.36 -3.58 -5.51
CA SER A 49 6.06 -4.68 -6.20
C SER A 49 6.52 -4.26 -7.59
N HIS A 50 7.28 -5.11 -8.27
CA HIS A 50 7.71 -4.89 -9.66
C HIS A 50 7.84 -6.21 -10.39
N ASP A 51 7.89 -6.14 -11.71
CA ASP A 51 8.14 -7.27 -12.60
C ASP A 51 9.44 -7.08 -13.42
N GLY A 52 10.32 -6.19 -12.98
CA GLY A 52 11.62 -5.92 -13.60
C GLY A 52 11.60 -4.80 -14.64
N ARG A 53 10.42 -4.27 -14.97
CA ARG A 53 10.27 -3.04 -15.77
C ARG A 53 10.45 -1.78 -14.91
N PRO A 54 10.68 -0.58 -15.50
CA PRO A 54 11.01 0.63 -14.75
C PRO A 54 9.78 1.31 -14.10
N PHE A 55 8.94 0.54 -13.41
CA PHE A 55 7.82 1.07 -12.64
C PHE A 55 7.48 0.14 -11.46
N LEU A 56 6.75 0.69 -10.48
CA LEU A 56 6.20 -0.08 -9.37
C LEU A 56 4.72 -0.36 -9.60
N HIS A 57 4.30 -1.58 -9.30
CA HIS A 57 2.91 -1.91 -9.03
C HIS A 57 2.59 -1.42 -7.62
N TYR A 58 1.50 -0.67 -7.48
CA TYR A 58 1.00 -0.16 -6.21
C TYR A 58 -0.41 -0.64 -5.97
N VAL A 59 -0.65 -1.25 -4.81
CA VAL A 59 -1.98 -1.62 -4.33
C VAL A 59 -2.17 -1.01 -2.96
N SER A 60 -3.33 -0.37 -2.76
CA SER A 60 -3.75 0.17 -1.47
C SER A 60 -5.16 -0.29 -1.16
N ARG A 61 -5.37 -0.73 0.08
CA ARG A 61 -6.67 -1.06 0.62
C ARG A 61 -6.80 -0.40 1.97
N ALA A 62 -7.94 0.21 2.22
CA ALA A 62 -8.21 0.80 3.52
C ALA A 62 -9.62 0.47 3.99
N TRP A 63 -9.79 0.52 5.31
CA TRP A 63 -11.02 0.25 6.01
C TRP A 63 -11.25 1.34 7.03
N LEU A 64 -12.47 1.87 7.09
CA LEU A 64 -12.86 2.77 8.17
C LEU A 64 -12.93 1.98 9.47
N LEU A 65 -12.48 2.60 10.56
CA LEU A 65 -12.47 1.98 11.89
C LEU A 65 -13.59 2.55 12.77
N ASP A 66 -14.06 1.73 13.70
CA ASP A 66 -14.88 2.20 14.83
C ASP A 66 -14.01 2.82 15.94
N ALA A 67 -14.66 3.27 17.01
CA ALA A 67 -14.00 3.88 18.17
C ALA A 67 -13.05 2.91 18.91
N ASP A 68 -13.26 1.60 18.78
CA ASP A 68 -12.40 0.56 19.36
C ASP A 68 -11.26 0.13 18.42
N GLY A 69 -11.16 0.74 17.22
CA GLY A 69 -10.15 0.43 16.22
C GLY A 69 -10.45 -0.81 15.38
N ARG A 70 -11.69 -1.31 15.36
CA ARG A 70 -12.09 -2.46 14.54
C ARG A 70 -12.56 -2.03 13.15
N PRO A 71 -12.25 -2.79 12.08
CA PRO A 71 -12.73 -2.49 10.73
C PRO A 71 -14.26 -2.53 10.64
N LEU A 72 -14.86 -1.42 10.23
CA LEU A 72 -16.30 -1.30 9.96
C LEU A 72 -16.65 -1.70 8.53
N ARG A 73 -15.99 -1.08 7.55
CA ARG A 73 -16.22 -1.31 6.12
C ARG A 73 -15.02 -0.85 5.28
N PRO A 74 -14.88 -1.33 4.04
CA PRO A 74 -13.91 -0.77 3.10
C PRO A 74 -14.12 0.73 2.90
N SER A 75 -13.01 1.48 2.79
CA SER A 75 -13.00 2.89 2.44
C SER A 75 -13.15 3.10 0.93
N ALA A 76 -12.93 4.33 0.46
CA ALA A 76 -12.71 4.60 -0.95
C ALA A 76 -11.52 3.77 -1.49
N ARG A 77 -11.66 3.28 -2.71
CA ARG A 77 -10.70 2.46 -3.44
C ARG A 77 -10.18 3.23 -4.65
#